data_AF-A0A838VLL7-F1
#
_entry.id   AF-A0A838VLL7-F1
#
_cell.length_a   1.000
_cell.length_b   1.000
_cell.length_c   1.000
_cell.angle_alpha   90.00
_cell.angle_beta   90.00
_cell.angle_gamma   90.00
#
_symmetry.space_group_name_H-M   'P 1'
#
loop_
_entity.id
_entity.type
_entity.pdbx_description
1 polymer ?
#
loop_
_entity_poly.entity_id
_entity_poly.type
_entity_poly.pdbx_seq_one_letter_code
_entity_poly.pdbx_strand_id
1 'polypeptide(L)'
;MKYFFLSDGWSVGRVWAESGLWQEAAWRRAPDIQRLNVCLRESEVFWLYRVEDAVLTVEVKLIVPELVTLDTKVIGQVVLKRLMKAEQVIERLSKSEAVCQIKNIHAVVQ
;
A
#
# COMPACT_ATOMS: atom_id res chain seq x y z
N MET A 1 8.98 11.84 1.56
CA MET A 1 8.32 10.53 1.51
C MET A 1 6.88 10.71 1.05
N LYS A 2 6.31 9.71 0.37
CA LYS A 2 4.90 9.69 -0.05
C LYS A 2 4.18 8.49 0.55
N TYR A 3 2.85 8.48 0.46
CA TYR A 3 2.03 7.47 1.13
C TYR A 3 0.83 7.03 0.30
N PHE A 4 0.30 5.85 0.57
CA PHE A 4 -0.98 5.40 0.03
C PHE A 4 -1.65 4.38 0.95
N PHE A 5 -2.96 4.18 0.76
CA PHE A 5 -3.73 3.18 1.48
C PHE A 5 -4.01 1.95 0.59
N LEU A 6 -3.83 0.77 1.16
CA LEU A 6 -4.05 -0.50 0.48
C LEU A 6 -4.86 -1.45 1.36
N SER A 7 -5.91 -2.05 0.77
CA SER A 7 -6.72 -3.02 1.47
C SER A 7 -5.98 -4.35 1.64
N ASP A 8 -6.35 -5.12 2.65
CA ASP A 8 -5.91 -6.50 2.78
C ASP A 8 -6.31 -7.33 1.54
N GLY A 9 -5.49 -8.33 1.18
CA GLY A 9 -5.68 -9.11 -0.04
C GLY A 9 -5.16 -8.44 -1.32
N TRP A 10 -4.63 -7.21 -1.24
CA TRP A 10 -3.91 -6.56 -2.32
C TRP A 10 -2.40 -6.52 -2.06
N SER A 11 -1.62 -6.51 -3.14
CA SER A 11 -0.16 -6.42 -3.14
C SER A 11 0.32 -5.38 -4.12
N VAL A 12 1.53 -4.85 -3.89
CA VAL A 12 2.21 -3.98 -4.86
C VAL A 12 2.62 -4.79 -6.08
N GLY A 13 2.31 -4.26 -7.27
CA GLY A 13 2.75 -4.76 -8.56
C GLY A 13 3.90 -3.90 -9.08
N ARG A 14 3.65 -3.16 -10.16
CA ARG A 14 4.62 -2.26 -10.78
C ARG A 14 4.74 -0.90 -10.06
N VAL A 15 5.91 -0.29 -10.18
CA VAL A 15 6.22 1.01 -9.56
C VAL A 15 6.87 1.88 -10.62
N TRP A 16 6.53 3.16 -10.68
CA TRP A 16 7.12 4.12 -11.63
C TRP A 16 7.80 5.26 -10.90
N ALA A 17 8.91 5.72 -11.46
CA ALA A 17 9.62 6.95 -11.14
C ALA A 17 9.53 7.93 -12.32
N GLU A 18 10.15 9.11 -12.21
CA GLU A 18 10.21 10.09 -13.29
C GLU A 18 10.86 9.54 -14.56
N SER A 19 11.84 8.63 -14.41
CA SER A 19 12.51 7.95 -15.54
C SER A 19 11.67 6.83 -16.16
N GLY A 20 10.41 6.63 -15.74
CA GLY A 20 9.54 5.55 -16.19
C GLY A 20 9.41 4.41 -15.19
N LEU A 21 9.17 3.19 -15.69
CA LEU A 21 9.02 2.01 -14.84
C LEU A 21 10.29 1.80 -13.99
N TRP A 22 10.12 1.49 -12.71
CA TRP A 22 11.23 1.20 -11.82
C TRP A 22 11.95 -0.07 -12.31
N GLN A 23 13.23 0.08 -12.63
CA GLN A 23 14.09 -1.01 -13.09
C GLN A 23 15.20 -1.21 -12.07
N GLU A 24 15.21 -2.36 -11.39
CA GLU A 24 16.25 -2.64 -10.39
C GLU A 24 17.66 -2.60 -10.97
N ALA A 25 17.84 -2.95 -12.25
CA ALA A 25 19.15 -2.85 -12.91
C ALA A 25 19.67 -1.39 -13.00
N ALA A 26 18.77 -0.42 -13.18
CA ALA A 26 19.12 0.99 -13.26
C ALA A 26 19.31 1.61 -11.87
N TRP A 27 18.45 1.24 -10.92
CA TRP A 27 18.46 1.78 -9.55
C TRP A 27 19.38 1.01 -8.60
N ARG A 28 19.83 -0.19 -8.99
CA ARG A 28 20.60 -1.16 -8.22
C ARG A 28 19.92 -1.64 -6.93
N ARG A 29 18.61 -1.44 -6.82
CA ARG A 29 17.76 -1.89 -5.72
C ARG A 29 16.28 -1.83 -6.09
N ALA A 30 15.47 -2.54 -5.31
CA ALA A 30 14.02 -2.38 -5.27
C ALA A 30 13.62 -1.00 -4.68
N PRO A 31 12.42 -0.50 -5.01
CA PRO A 31 11.89 0.71 -4.38
C PRO A 31 11.63 0.45 -2.88
N ASP A 32 11.89 1.44 -2.04
CA ASP A 32 11.58 1.36 -0.61
C ASP A 32 10.09 1.60 -0.39
N ILE A 33 9.38 0.53 -0.01
CA ILE A 33 7.95 0.52 0.25
C ILE A 33 7.71 -0.22 1.57
N GLN A 34 7.11 0.47 2.54
CA GLN A 34 6.94 -0.07 3.89
C GLN A 34 5.50 0.07 4.34
N ARG A 35 4.89 -1.04 4.76
CA ARG A 35 3.61 -1.02 5.47
C ARG A 35 3.83 -0.49 6.89
N LEU A 36 3.10 0.56 7.25
CA LEU A 36 3.10 1.10 8.60
C LEU A 36 2.05 0.38 9.46
N ASN A 37 2.23 0.39 10.77
CA ASN A 37 1.29 -0.16 11.73
C ASN A 37 0.11 0.80 11.99
N VAL A 38 -0.40 1.43 10.93
CA VAL A 38 -1.54 2.35 10.97
C VAL A 38 -2.48 1.95 9.84
N CYS A 39 -3.77 1.85 10.14
CA CYS A 39 -4.79 1.56 9.16
C CYS A 39 -6.04 2.41 9.37
N LEU A 40 -6.88 2.45 8.34
CA LEU A 40 -8.27 2.90 8.43
C LEU A 40 -9.15 1.66 8.51
N ARG A 41 -10.10 1.66 9.44
CA ARG A 41 -11.10 0.61 9.61
C ARG A 41 -12.43 1.14 9.11
N GLU A 42 -12.86 0.69 7.94
CA GLU A 42 -14.19 1.00 7.39
C GLU A 42 -14.94 -0.34 7.29
N SER A 43 -15.60 -0.63 6.16
CA SER A 43 -16.10 -1.99 5.87
C SER A 43 -14.98 -3.01 5.67
N GLU A 44 -13.77 -2.53 5.33
CA GLU A 44 -12.54 -3.30 5.18
C GLU A 44 -11.36 -2.54 5.82
N VAL A 45 -10.22 -3.21 5.96
CA VAL A 45 -9.02 -2.63 6.58
C VAL A 45 -8.09 -2.09 5.50
N PHE A 46 -7.81 -0.78 5.54
CA PHE A 46 -6.85 -0.14 4.65
C PHE A 46 -5.56 0.20 5.37
N TRP A 47 -4.49 -0.53 5.10
CA TRP A 47 -3.17 -0.28 5.66
C TRP A 47 -2.50 0.93 5.00
N LEU A 48 -1.84 1.75 5.81
CA LEU A 48 -1.01 2.85 5.33
C LEU A 48 0.35 2.31 4.90
N TYR A 49 0.76 2.61 3.67
CA TYR A 49 2.09 2.33 3.14
C TYR A 49 2.84 3.65 2.95
N ARG A 50 4.14 3.63 3.28
CA ARG A 50 5.10 4.69 2.99
C ARG A 50 5.96 4.27 1.81
N VAL A 51 6.22 5.19 0.89
CA VAL A 51 7.14 5.03 -0.24
C VAL A 51 8.12 6.19 -0.30
N GLU A 52 9.28 5.95 -0.90
CA GLU A 52 10.27 6.98 -1.14
C GLU A 52 9.80 8.06 -2.14
N ASP A 53 10.43 9.24 -2.10
CA ASP A 53 10.01 10.38 -2.92
C ASP A 53 10.18 10.17 -4.43
N ALA A 54 11.17 9.36 -4.83
CA ALA A 54 11.41 9.03 -6.23
C ALA A 54 10.22 8.27 -6.86
N VAL A 55 9.37 7.63 -6.06
CA VAL A 55 8.19 6.91 -6.55
C VAL A 55 7.10 7.91 -6.95
N LEU A 56 6.65 7.83 -8.20
CA LEU A 56 5.59 8.65 -8.78
C LEU A 56 4.24 7.94 -8.74
N THR A 57 4.21 6.64 -9.03
CA THR A 57 2.97 5.87 -9.13
C THR A 57 3.22 4.43 -8.70
N VAL A 58 2.23 3.85 -8.03
CA VAL A 58 2.24 2.46 -7.57
C VAL A 58 1.02 1.75 -8.14
N GLU A 59 1.26 0.68 -8.89
CA GLU A 59 0.25 -0.28 -9.28
C GLU A 59 0.07 -1.31 -8.17
N VAL A 60 -1.17 -1.71 -7.92
CA VAL A 60 -1.51 -2.78 -7.00
C VAL A 60 -2.38 -3.83 -7.68
N LYS A 61 -2.26 -5.07 -7.22
CA LYS A 61 -2.96 -6.25 -7.74
C LYS A 61 -3.48 -7.12 -6.60
N LEU A 62 -4.56 -7.85 -6.83
CA LEU A 62 -5.06 -8.86 -5.88
C LEU A 62 -4.05 -10.01 -5.72
N ILE A 63 -3.92 -10.52 -4.49
CA ILE A 63 -3.01 -11.62 -4.13
C ILE A 63 -3.59 -12.97 -4.57
N VAL A 64 -4.91 -13.16 -4.49
CA VAL A 64 -5.60 -14.39 -4.91
C VAL A 64 -6.72 -14.05 -5.88
N PRO A 65 -6.62 -14.41 -7.17
CA PRO A 65 -7.69 -14.23 -8.15
C PRO A 65 -8.89 -15.18 -7.94
N GLU A 66 -8.71 -16.26 -7.17
CA GLU A 66 -9.61 -17.43 -7.18
C GLU A 66 -10.82 -17.38 -6.22
N LEU A 67 -10.91 -16.39 -5.32
CA LEU A 67 -12.06 -16.26 -4.39
C LEU A 67 -13.20 -15.38 -4.94
N VAL A 68 -13.20 -15.10 -6.25
CA VAL A 68 -14.34 -14.46 -6.90
C VAL A 68 -15.39 -15.54 -7.16
N THR A 69 -16.41 -15.58 -6.31
CA THR A 69 -17.60 -16.39 -6.49
C THR A 69 -18.16 -16.21 -7.91
N LEU A 70 -18.34 -17.34 -8.58
CA LEU A 70 -19.07 -17.58 -9.84
C LEU A 70 -19.97 -16.42 -10.28
N ASP A 71 -19.45 -15.53 -11.13
CA ASP A 71 -20.18 -14.80 -12.20
C ASP A 71 -19.39 -13.63 -12.80
N THR A 72 -18.24 -13.28 -12.24
CA THR A 72 -17.33 -12.32 -12.88
C THR A 72 -16.00 -12.99 -13.21
N LYS A 73 -15.77 -13.27 -14.51
CA LYS A 73 -14.43 -13.58 -15.04
C LYS A 73 -13.57 -12.32 -14.88
N VAL A 74 -12.98 -12.12 -13.70
CA VAL A 74 -12.18 -10.95 -13.38
C VAL A 74 -10.75 -11.18 -13.88
N ILE A 75 -10.49 -10.78 -15.12
CA ILE A 75 -9.11 -10.57 -15.61
C ILE A 75 -8.46 -9.56 -14.67
N GLY A 76 -7.26 -9.92 -14.17
CA GLY A 76 -6.51 -9.27 -13.09
C GLY A 76 -6.89 -7.83 -12.79
N GLN A 77 -7.65 -7.63 -11.71
CA GLN A 77 -7.93 -6.28 -11.20
C GLN A 77 -6.63 -5.65 -10.75
N VAL A 78 -6.18 -4.71 -11.56
CA VAL A 78 -5.00 -3.91 -11.36
C VAL A 78 -5.43 -2.46 -11.25
N VAL A 79 -5.00 -1.79 -10.19
CA VAL A 79 -5.40 -0.40 -9.90
C VAL A 79 -4.16 0.44 -9.61
N LEU A 80 -4.13 1.67 -10.13
CA LEU A 80 -3.11 2.65 -9.78
C LEU A 80 -3.51 3.37 -8.50
N LYS A 81 -2.61 3.44 -7.52
CA LYS A 81 -2.82 4.16 -6.27
C LYS A 81 -2.35 5.60 -6.39
N ARG A 82 -3.24 6.51 -6.01
CA ARG A 82 -2.89 7.92 -5.82
C ARG A 82 -1.99 8.04 -4.59
N LEU A 83 -0.80 8.60 -4.79
CA LEU A 83 0.12 8.90 -3.72
C LEU A 83 -0.29 10.20 -3.01
N MET A 84 -0.04 10.24 -1.71
CA MET A 84 -0.43 11.31 -0.80
C MET A 84 0.80 11.86 -0.08
N LYS A 85 0.77 13.15 0.25
CA LYS A 85 1.71 13.75 1.20
C LYS A 85 1.27 13.50 2.65
N ALA A 86 2.17 13.73 3.60
CA ALA A 86 1.91 13.50 5.02
C ALA A 86 0.70 14.30 5.54
N GLU A 87 0.54 15.55 5.08
CA GLU A 87 -0.57 16.43 5.50
C GLU A 87 -1.92 15.85 5.05
N GLN A 88 -1.97 15.32 3.83
CA GLN A 88 -3.16 14.67 3.28
C GLN A 88 -3.49 13.36 4.01
N VAL A 89 -2.46 12.62 4.43
CA VAL A 89 -2.64 11.41 5.25
C VAL A 89 -3.23 11.78 6.60
N ILE A 90 -2.67 12.78 7.29
CA ILE A 90 -3.18 13.25 8.59
C ILE A 90 -4.64 13.70 8.47
N GLU A 91 -4.97 14.46 7.43
CA GLU A 91 -6.34 14.89 7.16
C GLU A 91 -7.29 13.71 6.91
N ARG A 92 -6.84 12.67 6.17
CA ARG A 92 -7.66 11.48 5.95
C ARG A 92 -7.83 10.66 7.22
N LEU A 93 -6.78 10.52 8.03
CA LEU A 93 -6.83 9.82 9.31
C LEU A 93 -7.76 10.52 10.31
N SER A 94 -7.82 11.86 10.33
CA SER A 94 -8.67 12.62 11.25
C SER A 94 -10.16 12.56 10.91
N LYS A 95 -10.51 12.25 9.66
CA LYS A 95 -11.89 12.18 9.16
C LYS A 95 -12.46 10.77 9.17
N SER A 96 -11.76 9.78 9.72
CA SER A 96 -12.07 8.36 9.54
C SER A 96 -11.65 7.54 10.74
N GLU A 97 -12.12 6.30 10.85
CA GLU A 97 -11.78 5.44 11.97
C GLU A 97 -10.34 4.90 11.80
N ALA A 98 -9.37 5.68 12.27
CA ALA A 98 -7.96 5.32 12.24
C ALA A 98 -7.57 4.44 13.43
N VAL A 99 -6.83 3.36 13.17
CA VAL A 99 -6.36 2.40 14.18
C VAL A 99 -4.85 2.20 14.06
N CYS A 100 -4.15 2.21 15.19
CA CYS A 100 -2.72 1.95 15.26
C CYS A 100 -2.45 0.57 15.89
N GLN A 101 -1.60 -0.24 15.27
CA GLN A 101 -1.11 -1.50 15.85
C GLN A 101 0.20 -1.25 16.61
N ILE A 102 0.10 -1.10 17.93
CA ILE A 102 1.29 -1.03 18.79
C ILE A 102 1.80 -2.46 18.99
N LYS A 103 2.94 -2.79 18.38
CA LYS A 103 3.67 -4.01 18.71
C LYS A 103 4.45 -3.75 20.00
N ASN A 104 3.96 -4.29 21.11
CA ASN A 104 4.63 -4.16 22.40
C ASN A 104 5.89 -5.05 22.38
N ILE A 105 7.08 -4.46 22.39
CA ILE A 105 8.36 -5.19 22.24
C ILE A 105 8.67 -6.09 23.45
N HIS A 106 7.97 -5.88 24.57
CA HIS A 106 8.10 -6.69 25.78
C HIS A 106 7.52 -8.11 25.68
N ALA A 107 6.88 -8.50 24.57
CA ALA A 107 6.39 -9.86 24.35
C ALA A 107 7.40 -10.79 23.65
N VAL A 108 8.59 -10.29 23.26
CA VAL A 108 9.64 -11.08 22.55
C VAL A 108 10.68 -11.65 23.52
N VAL A 109 10.56 -11.36 24.82
CA VAL A 109 11.46 -11.86 25.87
C VAL A 109 10.64 -12.64 26.90
N GLN A 110 10.24 -13.86 26.55
CA GLN A 110 9.89 -14.93 27.49
C GLN A 110 10.47 -16.25 26.99
#